data_AF-C8ZJC0-F1
#
_entry.id   AF-C8ZJC0-F1
#
_cell.length_a   1.000
_cell.length_b   1.000
_cell.length_c   1.000
_cell.angle_alpha   90.00
_cell.angle_beta   90.00
_cell.angle_gamma   90.00
#
_symmetry.space_group_name_H-M   'P 1'
#
loop_
_entity.id
_entity.type
_entity.pdbx_description
1 polymer ?
#
loop_
_entity_poly.entity_id
_entity_poly.type
_entity_poly.pdbx_seq_one_letter_code
_entity_poly.pdbx_strand_id
1 'polypeptide(L)'
;MCLVKTTAHLLFYSFVFGGTTFYSYVASPIAFKVLEKDQFSALQNKIFPYFFQMQAASPVILALTAPIALTTGPLSSLVVASVSGLTNLFWLLPWTHKVKEQRKNIAKKYTGSELEAKDAILRKEFGKSHGLSLLFNLSNVCGMLAYGVCLSGGLLRKIPK
;
A
#
# COMPACT_ATOMS: atom_id res chain seq x y z
N MET A 1 10.35 -18.92 25.02
CA MET A 1 9.54 -18.27 23.97
C MET A 1 9.00 -19.36 23.08
N CYS A 2 7.72 -19.34 22.69
CA CYS A 2 7.21 -20.33 21.74
C CYS A 2 7.85 -20.05 20.37
N LEU A 3 8.75 -20.93 19.93
CA LEU A 3 9.46 -20.82 18.64
C LEU A 3 8.47 -20.62 17.49
N VAL A 4 7.34 -21.34 17.54
CA VAL A 4 6.25 -21.24 16.57
C VAL A 4 5.69 -19.82 16.48
N LYS A 5 5.47 -19.14 17.62
CA LYS A 5 4.95 -17.75 17.62
C LYS A 5 5.92 -16.79 16.90
N THR A 6 7.21 -16.88 17.22
CA THR A 6 8.23 -16.02 16.63
C THR A 6 8.40 -16.28 15.14
N THR A 7 8.45 -17.55 14.74
CA THR A 7 8.54 -17.93 13.32
C THR A 7 7.31 -17.49 12.54
N ALA A 8 6.11 -17.74 13.05
CA ALA A 8 4.87 -17.31 12.40
C ALA A 8 4.80 -15.78 12.23
N HIS A 9 5.21 -15.04 13.26
CA HIS A 9 5.28 -13.58 13.21
C HIS A 9 6.28 -13.08 12.15
N LEU A 10 7.48 -13.68 12.09
CA LEU A 10 8.50 -13.30 11.12
C LEU A 10 8.04 -13.60 9.68
N LEU A 11 7.47 -14.79 9.43
CA LEU A 11 6.94 -15.15 8.12
C LEU A 11 5.80 -14.21 7.69
N PHE A 12 4.89 -13.89 8.61
CA PHE A 12 3.81 -12.95 8.34
C PHE A 12 4.36 -11.54 8.02
N TYR A 13 5.29 -11.03 8.84
CA TYR A 13 5.97 -9.76 8.60
C TYR A 13 6.65 -9.74 7.22
N SER A 14 7.45 -10.75 6.90
CA SER A 14 8.17 -10.87 5.63
C SER A 14 7.21 -10.92 4.44
N PHE A 15 6.10 -11.64 4.55
CA PHE A 15 5.08 -11.70 3.50
C PHE A 15 4.44 -10.33 3.26
N VAL A 16 3.97 -9.64 4.30
CA VAL A 16 3.25 -8.37 4.12
C VAL A 16 4.18 -7.22 3.73
N PHE A 17 5.37 -7.13 4.32
CA PHE A 17 6.35 -6.10 3.97
C PHE A 17 6.95 -6.35 2.58
N GLY A 18 7.37 -7.58 2.30
CA GLY A 18 7.92 -7.98 1.01
C GLY A 18 6.89 -7.86 -0.10
N GLY A 19 5.68 -8.38 0.11
CA GLY A 19 4.58 -8.32 -0.85
C GLY A 19 4.16 -6.88 -1.17
N THR A 20 4.07 -6.02 -0.14
CA THR A 20 3.79 -4.60 -0.33
C THR A 20 4.87 -3.93 -1.17
N THR A 21 6.13 -4.09 -0.80
CA THR A 21 7.26 -3.43 -1.47
C THR A 21 7.41 -3.92 -2.91
N PHE A 22 7.35 -5.24 -3.12
CA PHE A 22 7.46 -5.84 -4.45
C PHE A 22 6.31 -5.41 -5.36
N TYR A 23 5.06 -5.47 -4.89
CA TYR A 23 3.93 -5.10 -5.73
C TYR A 23 3.98 -3.63 -6.12
N SER A 24 4.19 -2.72 -5.17
CA SER A 24 4.15 -1.28 -5.42
C SER A 24 5.28 -0.78 -6.29
N TYR A 25 6.50 -1.29 -6.09
CA TYR A 25 7.70 -0.71 -6.73
C TYR A 25 8.30 -1.57 -7.83
N VAL A 26 7.86 -2.82 -7.99
CA VAL A 26 8.36 -3.72 -9.05
C VAL A 26 7.21 -4.21 -9.93
N ALA A 27 6.26 -4.96 -9.37
CA ALA A 27 5.23 -5.62 -10.19
C ALA A 27 4.27 -4.63 -10.86
N SER A 28 3.77 -3.64 -10.13
CA SER A 28 2.83 -2.64 -10.66
C SER A 28 3.46 -1.75 -11.74
N PRO A 29 4.69 -1.22 -11.58
CA PRO A 29 5.38 -0.51 -12.66
C PRO A 29 5.64 -1.36 -13.91
N ILE A 30 5.98 -2.65 -13.75
CA ILE A 30 6.12 -3.58 -14.87
C ILE A 30 4.75 -3.75 -15.56
N ALA A 31 3.69 -4.04 -14.81
CA ALA A 31 2.34 -4.18 -15.34
C ALA A 31 1.88 -2.91 -16.07
N PHE A 32 2.19 -1.72 -15.56
CA PHE A 32 1.89 -0.44 -16.22
C PHE A 32 2.60 -0.27 -17.56
N LYS A 33 3.84 -0.76 -17.68
CA LYS A 33 4.63 -0.68 -18.92
C LYS A 33 4.24 -1.71 -19.96
N VAL A 34 3.74 -2.88 -19.53
CA VAL A 34 3.48 -4.03 -20.40
C VAL A 34 2.02 -4.13 -20.82
N LEU A 35 1.07 -3.80 -19.94
CA LEU A 35 -0.35 -3.95 -20.22
C LEU A 35 -0.92 -2.72 -20.91
N GLU A 36 -1.91 -2.95 -21.78
CA GLU A 36 -2.77 -1.88 -22.26
C GLU A 36 -3.48 -1.18 -21.09
N LYS A 37 -3.77 0.11 -21.28
CA LYS A 37 -4.34 0.98 -20.23
C LYS A 37 -5.58 0.39 -19.56
N ASP A 38 -6.48 -0.21 -20.32
CA ASP A 38 -7.71 -0.79 -19.79
C ASP A 38 -7.47 -2.10 -19.03
N GLN A 39 -6.53 -2.94 -19.50
CA GLN A 39 -6.13 -4.17 -18.82
C GLN A 39 -5.41 -3.86 -17.49
N PHE A 40 -4.48 -2.91 -17.50
CA PHE A 40 -3.84 -2.42 -16.27
C PHE A 40 -4.88 -1.86 -15.29
N SER A 41 -5.81 -1.04 -15.80
CA SER A 41 -6.88 -0.47 -14.99
C SER A 41 -7.78 -1.53 -14.36
N ALA A 42 -8.12 -2.59 -15.09
CA ALA A 42 -8.90 -3.72 -14.59
C ALA A 42 -8.16 -4.49 -13.50
N LEU A 43 -6.88 -4.81 -13.73
CA LEU A 43 -6.00 -5.47 -12.75
C LEU A 43 -5.92 -4.67 -11.44
N GLN A 44 -5.60 -3.37 -11.54
CA GLN A 44 -5.46 -2.51 -10.37
C GLN A 44 -6.76 -2.35 -9.57
N ASN A 45 -7.89 -2.20 -10.27
CA ASN A 45 -9.21 -2.11 -9.61
C ASN A 45 -9.54 -3.37 -8.80
N LYS A 46 -9.02 -4.53 -9.20
CA LYS A 46 -9.20 -5.78 -8.47
C LYS A 46 -8.20 -5.93 -7.32
N ILE A 47 -6.94 -5.54 -7.52
CA ILE A 47 -5.88 -5.73 -6.52
C ILE A 47 -5.94 -4.70 -5.40
N PHE A 48 -6.10 -3.41 -5.72
CA PHE A 48 -5.95 -2.33 -4.75
C PHE A 48 -6.84 -2.41 -3.50
N PRO A 49 -8.12 -2.83 -3.58
CA PRO A 49 -8.94 -2.99 -2.38
C PRO A 49 -8.33 -3.98 -1.37
N TYR A 50 -7.90 -5.16 -1.84
CA TYR A 50 -7.29 -6.17 -0.97
C TYR A 50 -5.89 -5.76 -0.50
N PHE A 51 -5.14 -5.11 -1.39
CA PHE A 51 -3.81 -4.60 -1.10
C PHE A 51 -3.84 -3.57 0.03
N PHE A 52 -4.73 -2.58 -0.03
CA PHE A 52 -4.85 -1.56 1.01
C PHE A 52 -5.50 -2.09 2.30
N GLN A 53 -6.40 -3.08 2.21
CA GLN A 53 -6.87 -3.82 3.39
C GLN A 53 -5.72 -4.53 4.11
N MET A 54 -4.84 -5.20 3.36
CA MET A 54 -3.64 -5.84 3.92
C MET A 54 -2.73 -4.81 4.60
N GLN A 55 -2.48 -3.66 3.96
CA GLN A 55 -1.68 -2.58 4.56
C GLN A 55 -2.29 -1.99 5.83
N ALA A 56 -3.62 -1.88 5.89
CA ALA A 56 -4.32 -1.35 7.05
C ALA A 56 -4.32 -2.35 8.22
N ALA A 57 -4.59 -3.63 7.95
CA ALA A 57 -4.80 -4.65 8.98
C ALA A 57 -3.51 -5.32 9.47
N SER A 58 -2.55 -5.56 8.57
CA SER A 58 -1.34 -6.32 8.94
C SER A 58 -0.51 -5.67 10.06
N PRO A 59 -0.37 -4.33 10.18
CA PRO A 59 0.37 -3.75 11.30
C PRO A 59 -0.32 -3.97 12.65
N VAL A 60 -1.66 -4.03 12.66
CA VAL A 60 -2.44 -4.36 13.87
C VAL A 60 -2.19 -5.81 14.28
N ILE A 61 -2.21 -6.74 13.33
CA ILE A 61 -1.91 -8.15 13.58
C ILE A 61 -0.47 -8.31 14.10
N LEU A 62 0.49 -7.59 13.52
CA LEU A 62 1.88 -7.57 14.00
C LEU A 62 1.98 -7.02 15.43
N ALA A 63 1.23 -5.96 15.76
CA ALA A 63 1.21 -5.45 17.13
C ALA A 63 0.68 -6.51 18.12
N LEU A 64 -0.41 -7.19 17.79
CA LEU A 64 -1.03 -8.21 18.65
C LEU A 64 -0.16 -9.46 18.81
N THR A 65 0.62 -9.80 17.79
CA THR A 65 1.44 -11.04 17.76
C THR A 65 2.92 -10.82 18.08
N ALA A 66 3.32 -9.59 18.39
CA ALA A 66 4.72 -9.21 18.55
C ALA A 66 5.48 -10.15 19.53
N PRO A 67 6.66 -10.68 19.12
CA PRO A 67 7.53 -11.46 19.99
C PRO A 67 8.51 -10.59 20.80
N ILE A 68 8.43 -9.27 20.65
CA ILE A 68 9.25 -8.26 21.31
C ILE A 68 8.36 -7.27 22.09
N ALA A 69 8.93 -6.56 23.06
CA ALA A 69 8.21 -5.48 23.74
C ALA A 69 7.93 -4.34 22.75
N LEU A 70 6.66 -3.91 22.67
CA LEU A 70 6.25 -2.79 21.84
C LEU A 70 6.41 -1.47 22.59
N THR A 71 7.66 -0.99 22.67
CA THR A 71 7.94 0.37 23.13
C THR A 71 7.49 1.40 22.08
N THR A 72 7.64 2.69 22.40
CA THR A 72 7.18 3.80 21.55
C THR A 72 7.64 3.70 20.09
N GLY A 73 8.88 3.27 19.84
CA GLY A 73 9.43 3.12 18.48
C GLY A 73 8.63 2.15 17.61
N PRO A 74 8.69 0.82 17.84
CA PRO A 74 7.98 -0.17 17.03
C PRO A 74 6.47 0.05 17.00
N LEU A 75 5.86 0.53 18.09
CA LEU A 75 4.43 0.83 18.12
C LEU A 75 4.09 1.98 17.16
N SER A 76 4.83 3.09 17.22
CA SER A 76 4.60 4.26 16.34
C SER A 76 4.79 3.88 14.87
N SER A 77 5.80 3.05 14.57
CA SER A 77 6.04 2.54 13.21
C SER A 77 4.84 1.75 12.66
N LEU A 78 4.25 0.87 13.46
CA LEU A 78 3.05 0.11 13.08
C LEU A 78 1.81 1.00 12.94
N VAL A 79 1.64 2.00 13.82
CA VAL A 79 0.53 2.97 13.73
C VAL A 79 0.62 3.78 12.44
N VAL A 80 1.80 4.33 12.12
CA VAL A 80 2.03 5.07 10.86
C VAL A 80 1.73 4.18 9.66
N ALA A 81 2.17 2.92 9.68
CA ALA A 81 1.88 1.98 8.61
C ALA A 81 0.36 1.73 8.45
N SER A 82 -0.34 1.46 9.54
CA SER A 82 -1.78 1.18 9.52
C SER A 82 -2.59 2.39 9.06
N VAL A 83 -2.31 3.58 9.62
CA VAL A 83 -2.98 4.83 9.23
C VAL A 83 -2.75 5.14 7.75
N SER A 84 -1.55 4.85 7.22
CA SER A 84 -1.26 5.02 5.80
C SER A 84 -2.09 4.08 4.92
N GLY A 85 -2.22 2.81 5.31
CA GLY A 85 -3.09 1.84 4.64
C GLY A 85 -4.57 2.24 4.69
N LEU A 86 -5.06 2.70 5.85
CA LEU A 86 -6.43 3.19 6.03
C LEU A 86 -6.72 4.42 5.18
N THR A 87 -5.77 5.36 5.09
CA THR A 87 -5.90 6.55 4.25
C THR A 87 -6.02 6.17 2.77
N ASN A 88 -5.19 5.24 2.32
CA ASN A 88 -5.30 4.69 0.97
C ASN A 88 -6.65 3.99 0.75
N LEU A 89 -7.07 3.13 1.68
CA LEU A 89 -8.28 2.33 1.53
C LEU A 89 -9.57 3.16 1.51
N PHE A 90 -9.72 4.08 2.47
CA PHE A 90 -11.00 4.75 2.72
C PHE A 90 -11.09 6.14 2.09
N TRP A 91 -9.97 6.76 1.71
CA TRP A 91 -9.99 8.10 1.12
C TRP A 91 -9.44 8.13 -0.30
N LEU A 92 -8.20 7.71 -0.51
CA LEU A 92 -7.52 7.92 -1.79
C LEU A 92 -8.02 6.96 -2.86
N LEU A 93 -8.27 5.69 -2.52
CA LEU A 93 -8.82 4.71 -3.45
C LEU A 93 -10.20 5.14 -4.00
N PRO A 94 -11.21 5.49 -3.17
CA PRO A 94 -12.49 6.00 -3.66
C PRO A 94 -12.35 7.25 -4.53
N TRP A 95 -11.47 8.18 -4.15
CA TRP A 95 -11.23 9.40 -4.93
C TRP A 95 -10.67 9.08 -6.32
N THR A 96 -9.61 8.27 -6.40
CA THR A 96 -9.01 7.87 -7.68
C THR A 96 -10.01 7.09 -8.55
N HIS A 97 -10.83 6.22 -7.97
CA HIS A 97 -11.90 5.51 -8.69
C HIS A 97 -12.92 6.48 -9.29
N LYS A 98 -13.39 7.45 -8.51
CA LYS A 98 -14.32 8.49 -8.98
C LYS A 98 -13.75 9.26 -10.18
N VAL A 99 -12.49 9.68 -10.11
CA VAL A 99 -11.84 10.39 -11.23
C VAL A 99 -11.73 9.48 -12.46
N LYS A 100 -11.33 8.21 -12.29
CA LYS A 100 -11.27 7.24 -13.42
C LYS A 100 -12.64 7.04 -14.07
N GLU A 101 -13.71 6.95 -13.29
CA GLU A 101 -15.06 6.80 -13.80
C GLU A 101 -15.52 8.05 -14.57
N GLN A 102 -15.25 9.25 -14.03
CA GLN A 102 -15.53 10.51 -14.73
C GLN A 102 -14.82 10.58 -16.08
N ARG A 103 -13.53 10.17 -16.14
CA ARG A 103 -12.76 10.10 -17.39
C ARG A 103 -13.40 9.15 -18.41
N LYS A 104 -13.82 7.96 -17.97
CA LYS A 104 -14.55 7.02 -18.84
C LYS A 104 -15.87 7.59 -19.35
N ASN A 105 -16.60 8.31 -18.50
CA ASN A 105 -17.90 8.88 -18.86
C ASN A 105 -17.77 10.04 -19.86
N ILE A 106 -16.75 10.90 -19.75
CA ILE A 106 -16.54 11.96 -20.75
C ILE A 106 -16.05 11.40 -22.09
N ALA A 107 -15.25 10.33 -22.09
CA ALA A 107 -14.76 9.67 -23.31
C ALA A 107 -15.90 9.03 -24.12
N LYS A 108 -17.03 8.73 -23.49
CA LYS A 108 -18.25 8.26 -24.19
C LYS A 108 -19.10 9.38 -24.78
N LYS A 109 -18.93 10.62 -24.30
CA LYS A 109 -19.81 11.75 -24.62
C LYS A 109 -19.18 12.77 -25.56
N TYR A 110 -17.85 12.85 -25.59
CA TYR A 110 -17.10 13.86 -26.31
C TYR A 110 -16.01 13.21 -27.15
N THR A 111 -15.60 13.88 -28.23
CA THR A 111 -14.52 13.46 -29.12
C THR A 111 -13.66 14.67 -29.52
N GLY A 112 -12.47 14.43 -30.07
CA GLY A 112 -11.62 15.50 -30.58
C GLY A 112 -11.15 16.48 -29.51
N SER A 113 -11.10 17.77 -29.87
CA SER A 113 -10.56 18.85 -29.02
C SER A 113 -11.36 19.06 -27.72
N GLU A 114 -12.69 18.87 -27.76
CA GLU A 114 -13.53 19.02 -26.57
C GLU A 114 -13.24 17.93 -25.53
N LEU A 115 -13.04 16.69 -25.98
CA LEU A 115 -12.63 15.59 -25.10
C LEU A 115 -11.28 15.89 -24.44
N GLU A 116 -10.29 16.34 -25.21
CA GLU A 116 -8.96 16.64 -24.69
C GLU A 116 -8.98 17.75 -23.62
N ALA A 117 -9.75 18.81 -23.85
CA ALA A 117 -9.91 19.90 -22.89
C ALA A 117 -10.51 19.42 -21.56
N LYS A 118 -11.55 18.57 -21.61
CA LYS A 118 -12.21 18.03 -20.40
C LYS A 118 -11.35 16.96 -19.71
N ASP A 119 -10.70 16.08 -20.47
CA ASP A 119 -9.82 15.04 -19.90
C ASP A 119 -8.54 15.63 -19.31
N ALA A 120 -8.03 16.77 -19.80
CA ALA A 120 -6.87 17.45 -19.22
C ALA A 120 -7.05 17.78 -17.73
N ILE A 121 -8.23 18.29 -17.35
CA ILE A 121 -8.56 18.62 -15.96
C ILE A 121 -8.58 17.35 -15.10
N LEU A 122 -9.23 16.30 -15.59
CA LEU A 122 -9.33 15.03 -14.87
C LEU A 122 -8.01 14.26 -14.82
N ARG A 123 -7.13 14.39 -15.82
CA ARG A 123 -5.77 13.85 -15.80
C ARG A 123 -4.96 14.47 -14.67
N LYS A 124 -5.07 15.79 -14.46
CA LYS A 124 -4.41 16.48 -13.35
C LYS A 124 -4.93 15.99 -12.00
N GLU A 125 -6.25 15.82 -11.86
CA GLU A 125 -6.84 15.26 -10.63
C GLU A 125 -6.46 13.80 -10.38
N PHE A 126 -6.39 13.00 -11.44
CA PHE A 126 -5.89 11.64 -11.34
C PHE A 126 -4.43 11.63 -10.85
N GLY A 127 -3.58 12.49 -11.40
CA GLY A 127 -2.19 12.63 -10.98
C GLY A 127 -2.04 12.98 -9.50
N LYS A 128 -2.87 13.89 -8.98
CA LYS A 128 -2.87 14.26 -7.55
C LYS A 128 -3.26 13.09 -6.66
N SER A 129 -4.44 12.49 -6.91
CA SER A 129 -4.95 11.40 -6.06
C SER A 129 -4.03 10.18 -6.10
N HIS A 130 -3.51 9.83 -7.29
CA HIS A 130 -2.55 8.74 -7.45
C HIS A 130 -1.20 9.05 -6.78
N GLY A 131 -0.66 10.24 -6.96
CA GLY A 131 0.61 10.66 -6.35
C GLY A 131 0.55 10.66 -4.81
N LEU A 132 -0.58 11.13 -4.25
CA LEU A 132 -0.80 11.07 -2.80
C LEU A 132 -0.92 9.62 -2.32
N SER A 133 -1.57 8.75 -3.09
CA SER A 133 -1.66 7.32 -2.76
C SER A 133 -0.28 6.64 -2.73
N LEU A 134 0.59 6.97 -3.69
CA LEU A 134 1.98 6.51 -3.71
C LEU A 134 2.78 7.02 -2.50
N LEU A 135 2.56 8.27 -2.06
CA LEU A 135 3.20 8.80 -0.87
C LEU A 135 2.79 8.03 0.39
N PHE A 136 1.50 7.78 0.60
CA PHE A 136 1.05 6.98 1.73
C PHE A 136 1.49 5.52 1.64
N ASN A 137 1.62 4.98 0.43
CA ASN A 137 2.21 3.66 0.24
C ASN A 137 3.69 3.63 0.69
N LEU A 138 4.46 4.66 0.35
CA LEU A 138 5.84 4.80 0.82
C LEU A 138 5.91 4.96 2.34
N SER A 139 5.02 5.77 2.93
CA SER A 139 4.92 5.91 4.39
C SER A 139 4.63 4.58 5.08
N ASN A 140 3.75 3.74 4.50
CA ASN A 140 3.51 2.39 4.99
C ASN A 140 4.79 1.55 4.97
N VAL A 141 5.49 1.51 3.83
CA VAL A 141 6.72 0.74 3.65
C VAL A 141 7.82 1.19 4.61
N CYS A 142 8.01 2.50 4.79
CA CYS A 142 8.96 3.06 5.76
C CYS A 142 8.59 2.69 7.20
N GLY A 143 7.31 2.75 7.57
CA GLY A 143 6.84 2.28 8.88
C GLY A 143 7.11 0.79 9.10
N MET A 144 6.82 -0.05 8.11
CA MET A 144 7.08 -1.49 8.17
C MET A 144 8.57 -1.82 8.22
N LEU A 145 9.42 -1.06 7.52
CA LEU A 145 10.87 -1.19 7.59
C LEU A 145 11.40 -0.83 8.99
N ALA A 146 10.97 0.32 9.53
CA ALA A 146 11.36 0.75 10.88
C ALA A 146 10.95 -0.28 11.94
N TYR A 147 9.74 -0.84 11.82
CA TYR A 147 9.32 -1.96 12.66
C TYR A 147 10.23 -3.19 12.52
N GLY A 148 10.60 -3.56 11.29
CA GLY A 148 11.52 -4.68 11.01
C GLY A 148 12.90 -4.53 11.63
N VAL A 149 13.43 -3.30 11.67
CA VAL A 149 14.70 -2.99 12.35
C VAL A 149 14.57 -3.24 13.86
N CYS A 150 13.49 -2.74 14.48
CA CYS A 150 13.23 -2.99 15.90
C CYS A 150 13.00 -4.48 16.20
N LEU A 151 12.24 -5.18 15.36
CA LEU A 151 11.99 -6.61 15.46
C LEU A 151 13.31 -7.40 15.43
N SER A 152 14.15 -7.13 14.43
CA SER A 152 15.46 -7.79 14.27
C SER A 152 16.36 -7.57 15.48
N GLY A 153 16.48 -6.32 15.95
CA GLY A 153 17.27 -6.02 17.15
C GLY A 153 16.73 -6.71 18.41
N GLY A 154 15.42 -6.77 18.57
CA GLY A 154 14.79 -7.47 19.70
C GLY A 154 14.93 -8.99 19.65
N LEU A 155 14.99 -9.59 18.46
CA LEU A 155 15.24 -11.02 18.28
C LEU A 155 16.71 -11.38 18.52
N LEU A 156 17.66 -10.61 17.98
CA LEU A 156 19.09 -10.84 18.15
C LEU A 156 19.53 -10.80 19.62
N ARG A 157 18.95 -9.90 20.43
CA ARG A 157 19.21 -9.83 21.88
C ARG A 157 18.79 -11.08 22.66
N LYS A 158 17.98 -11.96 22.06
CA LYS A 158 17.48 -13.19 22.70
C LYS A 158 18.28 -14.43 22.32
N ILE A 159 19.21 -14.34 21.38
CA ILE A 159 20.09 -15.46 21.00
C ILE A 159 21.23 -15.50 22.03
N PRO A 160 21.45 -16.63 22.74
CA PRO A 160 22.61 -16.77 23.62
C PRO A 160 23.90 -16.64 22.79
N LYS A 161 24.86 -15.88 23.33
CA LYS A 161 26.17 -15.67 22.69
C LYS A 161 27.05 -16.91 22.82
#